data_AF-A0A430Q8H7-F1
#
_entry.id   AF-A0A430Q8H7-F1
#
_cell.length_a   1.000
_cell.length_b   1.000
_cell.length_c   1.000
_cell.angle_alpha   90.00
_cell.angle_beta   90.00
_cell.angle_gamma   90.00
#
_symmetry.space_group_name_H-M   'P 1'
#
loop_
_entity.id
_entity.type
_entity.pdbx_description
1 polymer ?
#
loop_
_entity_poly.entity_id
_entity_poly.type
_entity_poly.pdbx_seq_one_letter_code
_entity_poly.pdbx_strand_id
1 'polypeptide(L)'
;MVDSLRNHYGRYGIITDAWDLVQRHLRCCGVDNIGWGVYNGSWWDMIVNSDLYETNTKLSESSLFYLFVPESCCVKKLDGLTGWPTEVYRDRRRCQTWQYGPPNKSSGPHNDAIYYAVIFFTVSMLILFRDALKV
;
A
#
# COMPACT_ATOMS: atom_id res chain seq x y z
N MET A 1 -8.66 9.96 -6.81
CA MET A 1 -7.57 9.04 -6.41
C MET A 1 -8.05 7.62 -6.19
N VAL A 2 -9.10 7.45 -5.38
CA VAL A 2 -9.76 6.15 -5.12
C VAL A 2 -10.02 5.35 -6.40
N ASP A 3 -10.53 5.98 -7.46
CA ASP A 3 -10.76 5.32 -8.74
C ASP A 3 -9.47 4.84 -9.44
N SER A 4 -8.43 5.68 -9.47
CA SER A 4 -7.12 5.30 -10.01
C SER A 4 -6.53 4.12 -9.24
N LEU A 5 -6.58 4.14 -7.91
CA LEU A 5 -6.07 3.02 -7.13
C LEU A 5 -6.96 1.78 -7.33
N ARG A 6 -8.25 1.87 -7.05
CA ARG A 6 -9.15 0.72 -7.08
C ARG A 6 -9.24 0.06 -8.47
N ASN A 7 -9.31 0.85 -9.53
CA ASN A 7 -9.59 0.33 -10.87
C ASN A 7 -8.34 0.17 -11.76
N HIS A 8 -7.19 0.74 -11.37
CA HIS A 8 -6.00 0.79 -12.24
C HIS A 8 -4.70 0.32 -11.56
N TYR A 9 -4.55 0.45 -10.25
CA TYR A 9 -3.38 -0.04 -9.51
C TYR A 9 -3.30 -1.57 -9.54
N GLY A 10 -2.15 -2.12 -9.92
CA GLY A 10 -1.95 -3.55 -10.21
C GLY A 10 -2.34 -3.98 -11.62
N ARG A 11 -3.12 -3.17 -12.36
CA ARG A 11 -3.48 -3.44 -13.76
C ARG A 11 -2.54 -2.80 -14.76
N TYR A 12 -2.15 -1.55 -14.52
CA TYR A 12 -1.27 -0.80 -15.41
C TYR A 12 0.05 -0.51 -14.69
N GLY A 13 1.17 -0.92 -15.30
CA GLY A 13 2.52 -0.78 -14.71
C GLY A 13 2.84 0.66 -14.31
N ILE A 14 2.71 1.61 -15.23
CA ILE A 14 3.01 3.03 -14.96
C ILE A 14 2.18 3.63 -13.82
N ILE A 15 0.92 3.21 -13.69
CA ILE A 15 0.04 3.68 -12.60
C ILE A 15 0.48 3.03 -11.29
N THR A 16 0.82 1.74 -11.34
CA THR A 16 1.33 0.99 -10.18
C THR A 16 2.62 1.62 -9.67
N ASP A 17 3.59 1.86 -10.54
CA ASP A 17 4.89 2.46 -10.22
C ASP A 17 4.74 3.88 -9.66
N ALA A 18 3.83 4.68 -10.23
CA ALA A 18 3.57 6.03 -9.73
C ALA A 18 2.98 6.02 -8.31
N TRP A 19 1.99 5.16 -8.05
CA TRP A 19 1.42 4.99 -6.71
C TRP A 19 2.47 4.52 -5.71
N ASP A 20 3.24 3.51 -6.09
CA ASP A 20 4.31 2.94 -5.31
C ASP A 20 5.39 3.97 -4.93
N LEU A 21 5.82 4.78 -5.90
CA LEU A 21 6.76 5.89 -5.69
C LEU A 21 6.21 6.88 -4.67
N VAL A 22 4.96 7.29 -4.88
CA VAL A 22 4.28 8.28 -4.06
C VAL A 22 4.09 7.79 -2.62
N GLN A 23 3.63 6.55 -2.43
CA GLN A 23 3.45 5.91 -1.13
C GLN A 23 4.76 5.83 -0.36
N ARG A 24 5.85 5.40 -1.02
CA ARG A 24 7.19 5.33 -0.43
C ARG A 24 7.74 6.72 -0.07
N HIS A 25 7.59 7.69 -0.97
CA HIS A 25 8.18 9.02 -0.79
C HIS A 25 7.47 9.80 0.30
N LEU A 26 6.13 9.77 0.32
CA LEU A 26 5.33 10.47 1.33
C LEU A 26 5.06 9.64 2.59
N ARG A 27 5.57 8.40 2.65
CA ARG A 27 5.46 7.53 3.83
C ARG A 27 4.00 7.37 4.27
N CYS A 28 3.17 6.95 3.33
CA CYS A 28 1.72 6.92 3.45
C CYS A 28 1.14 5.66 2.80
N CYS A 29 -0.04 5.24 3.25
CA CYS A 29 -0.69 4.03 2.73
C CYS A 29 -2.19 4.21 2.49
N GLY A 30 -2.85 5.09 3.26
CA GLY A 30 -4.27 5.36 3.06
C GLY A 30 -4.53 6.36 1.94
N VAL A 31 -5.71 6.30 1.32
CA VAL A 31 -6.14 7.29 0.32
C VAL A 31 -7.43 7.96 0.78
N ASP A 32 -7.41 9.29 0.85
CA ASP A 32 -8.53 10.10 1.31
C ASP A 32 -9.14 9.56 2.63
N ASN A 33 -10.44 9.70 2.84
CA ASN A 33 -11.10 9.22 4.07
C ASN A 33 -11.35 7.69 4.08
N ILE A 34 -10.95 6.96 3.03
CA ILE A 34 -11.19 5.52 2.89
C ILE A 34 -10.03 4.69 3.50
N GLY A 35 -8.88 5.34 3.72
CA GLY A 35 -7.69 4.67 4.22
C GLY A 35 -7.20 3.61 3.23
N TRP A 36 -6.66 2.52 3.74
CA TRP A 36 -6.19 1.35 2.97
C TRP A 36 -7.31 0.40 2.55
N GLY A 37 -8.56 0.59 3.00
CA GLY A 37 -9.68 -0.23 2.53
C GLY A 37 -9.86 -0.15 1.01
N VAL A 38 -9.27 0.89 0.41
CA VAL A 38 -9.18 1.12 -1.03
C VAL A 38 -8.46 0.01 -1.81
N TYR A 39 -7.57 -0.77 -1.18
CA TYR A 39 -6.91 -1.89 -1.85
C TYR A 39 -7.84 -3.09 -1.98
N ASN A 40 -8.82 -3.26 -1.09
CA ASN A 40 -9.74 -4.39 -1.15
C ASN A 40 -10.59 -4.32 -2.43
N GLY A 41 -10.56 -5.39 -3.23
CA GLY A 41 -11.22 -5.47 -4.52
C GLY A 41 -10.53 -4.69 -5.64
N SER A 42 -9.33 -4.14 -5.39
CA SER A 42 -8.49 -3.58 -6.46
C SER A 42 -7.90 -4.68 -7.33
N TRP A 43 -7.43 -4.32 -8.54
CA TRP A 43 -6.73 -5.27 -9.40
C TRP A 43 -5.48 -5.85 -8.73
N TRP A 44 -4.72 -5.03 -8.01
CA TRP A 44 -3.60 -5.49 -7.21
C TRP A 44 -4.01 -6.60 -6.23
N ASP A 45 -5.06 -6.37 -5.44
CA ASP A 45 -5.55 -7.33 -4.44
C ASP A 45 -6.02 -8.65 -5.08
N MET A 46 -6.74 -8.58 -6.20
CA MET A 46 -7.15 -9.77 -6.94
C MET A 46 -5.96 -10.59 -7.48
N ILE A 47 -4.89 -9.92 -7.91
CA ILE A 47 -3.70 -10.58 -8.47
C ILE A 47 -2.88 -11.21 -7.35
N VAL A 48 -2.52 -10.44 -6.32
CA VAL A 48 -1.59 -10.89 -5.26
C VAL A 48 -2.22 -11.89 -4.30
N ASN A 49 -3.54 -11.84 -4.11
CA ASN A 49 -4.27 -12.77 -3.25
C ASN A 49 -5.03 -13.82 -4.07
N SER A 50 -4.68 -14.06 -5.33
CA SER A 50 -5.27 -15.13 -6.12
C SER A 50 -4.95 -16.51 -5.54
N ASP A 51 -5.93 -17.41 -5.54
CA ASP A 51 -5.71 -18.80 -5.18
C ASP A 51 -4.97 -19.52 -6.32
N LEU A 52 -3.87 -20.19 -5.97
CA LEU A 52 -3.03 -20.90 -6.95
C LEU A 52 -3.68 -22.18 -7.49
N TYR A 53 -4.59 -22.79 -6.73
CA TYR A 53 -5.23 -24.06 -7.05
C TYR A 53 -6.63 -23.87 -7.62
N GLU A 54 -7.31 -22.78 -7.24
CA GLU A 54 -8.63 -22.42 -7.76
C GLU A 54 -8.55 -21.16 -8.63
N THR A 55 -8.51 -21.38 -9.95
CA THR A 55 -8.54 -20.29 -10.93
C THR A 55 -9.77 -19.42 -10.72
N ASN A 56 -9.57 -18.12 -10.47
CA ASN A 56 -10.58 -17.08 -10.22
C ASN A 56 -11.16 -16.99 -8.80
N THR A 57 -10.59 -17.67 -7.81
CA THR A 57 -10.92 -17.39 -6.41
C THR A 57 -9.79 -16.64 -5.72
N LYS A 58 -10.14 -15.92 -4.67
CA LYS A 58 -9.23 -15.11 -3.86
C LYS A 58 -9.04 -15.84 -2.53
N LEU A 59 -7.81 -15.86 -2.03
CA LEU A 59 -7.50 -16.36 -0.69
C LEU A 59 -8.43 -15.71 0.34
N SER A 60 -8.90 -16.50 1.32
CA SER A 60 -9.65 -15.96 2.45
C SER A 60 -8.83 -14.90 3.19
N GLU A 61 -9.46 -13.81 3.65
CA GLU A 61 -8.81 -12.80 4.50
C GLU A 61 -8.26 -13.39 5.82
N SER A 62 -8.78 -14.55 6.24
CA SER A 62 -8.26 -15.31 7.39
C SER A 62 -7.00 -16.12 7.09
N SER A 63 -6.56 -16.19 5.83
CA SER A 63 -5.35 -16.90 5.43
C SER A 63 -4.10 -16.20 5.93
N LEU A 64 -3.13 -16.98 6.41
CA LEU A 64 -1.81 -16.47 6.81
C LEU A 64 -0.98 -15.92 5.64
N PHE A 65 -1.42 -16.18 4.41
CA PHE A 65 -0.77 -15.72 3.18
C PHE A 65 -1.50 -14.53 2.55
N TYR A 66 -2.62 -14.10 3.12
CA TYR A 66 -3.36 -12.95 2.62
C TYR A 66 -2.57 -11.65 2.86
N LEU A 67 -2.44 -10.84 1.81
CA LEU A 67 -1.76 -9.54 1.83
C LEU A 67 -2.80 -8.41 1.80
N PHE A 68 -2.84 -7.60 2.86
CA PHE A 68 -3.80 -6.51 3.01
C PHE A 68 -3.35 -5.20 2.33
N VAL A 69 -2.05 -5.00 2.16
CA VAL A 69 -1.46 -3.78 1.60
C VAL A 69 -0.23 -4.09 0.73
N PRO A 70 0.08 -3.24 -0.27
CA PRO A 70 1.30 -3.38 -1.06
C PRO A 70 2.57 -3.09 -0.25
N GLU A 71 3.72 -3.58 -0.73
CA GLU A 71 5.00 -3.38 -0.05
C GLU A 71 5.41 -1.90 0.05
N SER A 72 4.91 -1.05 -0.84
CA SER A 72 5.10 0.41 -0.82
C SER A 72 4.51 1.06 0.43
N CYS A 73 3.54 0.42 1.10
CA CYS A 73 2.98 0.84 2.37
C CYS A 73 3.84 0.50 3.60
N CYS A 74 4.85 -0.35 3.42
CA CYS A 74 5.62 -0.90 4.53
C CYS A 74 6.74 0.03 4.97
N VAL A 75 6.89 0.18 6.28
CA VAL A 75 7.94 0.99 6.89
C VAL A 75 9.30 0.36 6.61
N LYS A 76 10.16 1.11 5.93
CA LYS A 76 11.58 0.78 5.83
C LYS A 76 12.37 1.42 6.99
N LYS A 77 13.44 0.76 7.41
CA LYS A 77 14.37 1.29 8.41
C LYS A 77 15.00 2.56 7.88
N LEU A 78 15.12 3.58 8.73
CA LEU A 78 15.80 4.81 8.38
C LEU A 78 17.30 4.63 8.57
N ASP A 79 18.07 5.17 7.63
CA ASP A 79 19.50 5.34 7.80
C ASP A 79 19.73 6.39 8.90
N GLY A 80 20.50 6.02 9.92
CA GLY A 80 20.71 6.87 11.10
C GLY A 80 21.51 8.14 10.84
N LEU A 81 22.24 8.22 9.73
CA LEU A 81 23.05 9.39 9.36
C LEU A 81 22.26 10.36 8.48
N THR A 82 21.43 9.83 7.58
CA THR A 82 20.76 10.65 6.56
C THR A 82 19.26 10.85 6.83
N GLY A 83 18.65 10.02 7.66
CA GLY A 83 17.20 10.04 7.90
C GLY A 83 16.34 9.54 6.72
N TRP A 84 16.98 9.07 5.65
CA TRP A 84 16.32 8.50 4.49
C TRP A 84 15.96 7.02 4.70
N PRO A 85 14.87 6.53 4.09
CA PRO A 85 14.56 5.10 4.12
C PRO A 85 15.65 4.29 3.41
N THR A 86 16.14 3.25 4.08
CA THR A 86 16.99 2.21 3.47
C THR A 86 16.13 1.26 2.63
N GLU A 87 16.75 0.30 1.96
CA GLU A 87 16.02 -0.80 1.30
C GLU A 87 15.55 -1.92 2.25
N VAL A 88 15.81 -1.78 3.55
CA VAL A 88 15.50 -2.81 4.54
C VAL A 88 14.17 -2.50 5.21
N TYR A 89 13.18 -3.38 5.06
CA TYR A 89 11.92 -3.30 5.78
C TYR A 89 12.12 -3.46 7.29
N ARG A 90 11.30 -2.75 8.08
CA ARG A 90 11.24 -2.93 9.53
C ARG A 90 10.72 -4.32 9.87
N ASP A 91 9.58 -4.68 9.29
CA ASP A 91 9.01 -6.03 9.31
C ASP A 91 8.01 -6.16 8.14
N ARG A 92 8.48 -6.73 7.02
CA ARG A 92 7.66 -6.82 5.81
C ARG A 92 6.45 -7.73 5.99
N ARG A 93 6.63 -8.88 6.64
CA ARG A 93 5.55 -9.86 6.85
C ARG A 93 4.47 -9.25 7.73
N ARG A 94 4.87 -8.67 8.86
CA ARG A 94 3.93 -7.97 9.75
C ARG A 94 3.25 -6.80 9.06
N CYS A 95 3.93 -6.07 8.20
CA CYS A 95 3.27 -5.02 7.42
C CYS A 95 2.10 -5.57 6.58
N GLN A 96 2.33 -6.63 5.81
CA GLN A 96 1.37 -7.04 4.78
C GLN A 96 0.29 -8.00 5.29
N THR A 97 0.55 -8.83 6.32
CA THR A 97 -0.39 -9.89 6.76
C THR A 97 -1.13 -9.56 8.05
N TRP A 98 -1.06 -8.32 8.56
CA TRP A 98 -1.60 -7.98 9.87
C TRP A 98 -3.10 -7.73 9.83
N GLN A 99 -3.88 -8.78 10.06
CA GLN A 99 -5.36 -8.78 10.05
C GLN A 99 -6.03 -7.81 11.02
N TYR A 100 -5.36 -7.46 12.14
CA TYR A 100 -5.89 -6.50 13.12
C TYR A 100 -5.59 -5.05 12.76
N GLY A 101 -4.86 -4.87 11.67
CA GLY A 101 -4.71 -3.60 11.03
C GLY A 101 -5.47 -3.63 9.71
N PRO A 102 -6.05 -2.51 9.25
CA PRO A 102 -5.78 -1.20 9.85
C PRO A 102 -7.07 -0.30 9.94
N PRO A 103 -7.17 0.63 10.92
CA PRO A 103 -8.42 1.06 11.53
C PRO A 103 -9.44 1.71 10.57
N ASN A 104 -10.52 0.98 10.30
CA ASN A 104 -11.86 1.58 10.31
C ASN A 104 -12.42 1.68 11.75
N LYS A 105 -11.55 1.50 12.76
CA LYS A 105 -11.88 1.44 14.19
C LYS A 105 -10.99 2.44 14.92
N SER A 106 -11.58 3.37 15.66
CA SER A 106 -10.84 4.34 16.49
C SER A 106 -9.96 3.70 17.59
N SER A 107 -9.97 2.38 17.74
CA SER A 107 -9.19 1.60 18.70
C SER A 107 -8.82 0.21 18.15
N GLY A 108 -7.70 -0.34 18.61
CA GLY A 108 -7.19 -1.66 18.24
C GLY A 108 -5.66 -1.75 18.30
N PRO A 109 -5.08 -2.95 18.12
CA PRO A 109 -3.62 -3.12 18.10
C PRO A 109 -2.97 -2.38 16.93
N HIS A 110 -2.03 -1.49 17.22
CA HIS A 110 -1.27 -0.74 16.22
C HIS A 110 -0.22 -1.62 15.51
N ASN A 111 -0.04 -1.42 14.20
CA ASN A 111 0.97 -2.07 13.39
C ASN A 111 2.09 -1.11 12.99
N ASP A 112 3.12 -1.02 13.81
CA ASP A 112 4.25 -0.10 13.61
C ASP A 112 5.15 -0.43 12.39
N ALA A 113 4.79 -1.44 11.60
CA ALA A 113 5.40 -1.78 10.32
C ALA A 113 4.67 -1.17 9.09
N ILE A 114 3.55 -0.47 9.25
CA ILE A 114 2.79 0.18 8.17
C ILE A 114 2.84 1.72 8.33
N TYR A 115 2.88 2.43 7.20
CA TYR A 115 2.64 3.87 7.19
C TYR A 115 1.14 4.22 7.40
N TYR A 116 0.80 4.82 8.54
CA TYR A 116 -0.58 5.22 8.86
C TYR A 116 -1.02 6.54 8.22
N ALA A 117 -0.10 7.29 7.61
CA ALA A 117 -0.44 8.54 6.96
C ALA A 117 -1.35 8.29 5.75
N VAL A 118 -2.31 9.20 5.58
CA VAL A 118 -3.24 9.22 4.47
C VAL A 118 -2.73 10.20 3.42
N ILE A 119 -2.81 9.78 2.16
CA ILE A 119 -2.62 10.61 0.99
C ILE A 119 -3.85 11.52 0.85
N PHE A 120 -3.65 12.80 1.15
CA PHE A 120 -4.54 13.88 0.75
C PHE A 120 -3.90 14.62 -0.43
N PHE A 121 -4.71 14.98 -1.43
CA PHE A 121 -4.22 15.72 -2.60
C PHE A 121 -3.62 17.05 -2.16
N THR A 122 -2.30 17.20 -2.29
CA THR A 122 -1.57 18.45 -2.12
C THR A 122 -0.75 18.72 -3.38
N VAL A 123 -0.30 19.97 -3.57
CA VAL A 123 0.50 20.39 -4.74
C VAL A 123 1.75 19.52 -4.93
N SER A 124 2.34 19.00 -3.85
CA SER A 124 3.51 18.12 -3.88
C SER A 124 3.26 16.78 -4.61
N MET A 125 2.03 16.26 -4.60
CA MET A 125 1.67 15.04 -5.33
C MET A 125 1.60 15.25 -6.84
N LEU A 126 1.09 16.40 -7.29
CA LEU A 126 1.04 16.73 -8.72
C LEU A 126 2.43 16.78 -9.34
N ILE A 127 3.43 17.24 -8.58
CA ILE A 127 4.84 17.26 -9.00
C ILE A 127 5.37 15.83 -9.15
N LEU A 128 5.14 14.97 -8.15
CA LEU A 128 5.59 13.57 -8.20
C LEU A 128 4.92 12.76 -9.31
N PHE A 129 3.61 12.92 -9.54
CA PHE A 129 2.91 12.28 -10.65
C PHE A 129 3.39 12.80 -12.00
N ARG A 130 3.67 14.11 -12.12
CA ARG A 130 4.25 14.70 -13.33
C ARG A 130 5.64 14.15 -13.62
N ASP A 131 6.45 13.91 -12.59
CA ASP A 131 7.81 13.38 -12.77
C ASP A 131 7.79 11.87 -13.05
N ALA A 132 6.83 11.11 -12.50
CA ALA A 132 6.62 9.69 -12.83
C ALA A 132 6.10 9.46 -14.25
N LEU A 133 5.33 10.40 -14.83
CA LEU A 133 4.77 10.32 -16.18
C LEU A 133 5.71 10.86 -17.28
N LYS A 134 6.92 11.30 -16.92
CA LYS A 134 7.93 11.84 -17.86
C LYS A 134 8.93 10.79 -18.35
N VAL A 135 8.65 9.50 -18.15
CA VAL A 135 9.44 8.38 -18.67
C VAL A 135 8.88 7.94 -20.03
#